data_AF-A0A7X2IQJ3-F1
#
_entry.id   AF-A0A7X2IQJ3-F1
#
_cell.length_a   1.000
_cell.length_b   1.000
_cell.length_c   1.000
_cell.angle_alpha   90.00
_cell.angle_beta   90.00
_cell.angle_gamma   90.00
#
_symmetry.space_group_name_H-M   'P 1'
#
loop_
_entity.id
_entity.type
_entity.pdbx_description
1 polymer ?
#
loop_
_entity_poly.entity_id
_entity_poly.type
_entity_poly.pdbx_seq_one_letter_code
_entity_poly.pdbx_strand_id
1 'polypeptide(L)'
;MQIHNSRNLMKTPLLLLACFVAAMNVHAANPARPEIQAAVQAHRDGRHDEALRLIQQQFKRIATSANDSHVDFFITMFEWKQLVGDFAAARTAMISERDEQVRRIFDGDTIFCADGFMPISRLRVIVEMNETLQDSRSTYRVITQLLTDHSELVRNDMHRALPAIVEAGDYALAIQHIKNPLSRLDELNRMALELPLYPPAGKGPRLAAELSGLIRNVALLDKALKGQGKDAEAEALRHAALTGIQSDQLRALATRELAEPGAITKAVVEHQMAQAAESPAAAGP
;
A
#
# COMPACT_ATOMS: atom_id res chain seq x y z
N MET A 1 -17.82 -9.20 -34.20
CA MET A 1 -16.72 -8.32 -33.76
C MET A 1 -17.13 -7.71 -32.43
N GLN A 2 -16.97 -8.46 -31.34
CA GLN A 2 -17.34 -8.06 -29.98
C GLN A 2 -16.05 -7.79 -29.21
N ILE A 3 -15.85 -6.53 -28.84
CA ILE A 3 -14.72 -6.11 -28.01
C ILE A 3 -15.06 -6.50 -26.57
N HIS A 4 -14.46 -7.58 -26.08
CA HIS A 4 -14.48 -7.94 -24.67
C HIS A 4 -13.68 -6.91 -23.88
N ASN A 5 -14.38 -6.06 -23.14
CA ASN A 5 -13.78 -5.09 -22.24
C ASN A 5 -13.57 -5.77 -20.88
N SER A 6 -12.52 -6.58 -20.77
CA SER A 6 -12.09 -7.19 -19.51
C SER A 6 -11.47 -6.11 -18.61
N ARG A 7 -12.30 -5.54 -17.72
CA ARG A 7 -11.86 -4.67 -16.63
C ARG A 7 -10.95 -5.46 -15.67
N ASN A 8 -9.64 -5.38 -15.91
CA ASN A 8 -8.60 -5.80 -14.96
C ASN A 8 -8.57 -4.81 -13.77
N LEU A 9 -9.45 -5.05 -12.80
CA LEU A 9 -9.57 -4.33 -11.53
C LEU A 9 -8.69 -5.00 -10.45
N MET A 10 -7.40 -5.22 -10.73
CA MET A 10 -6.45 -5.70 -9.70
C MET A 10 -5.07 -5.10 -9.93
N LYS A 11 -4.86 -3.86 -9.46
CA LYS A 11 -3.54 -3.31 -9.10
C LYS A 11 -3.73 -2.23 -8.03
N THR A 12 -3.82 -2.62 -6.77
CA THR A 12 -3.34 -1.77 -5.67
C THR A 12 -2.65 -2.66 -4.65
N PRO A 13 -1.47 -2.29 -4.14
CA PRO A 13 -0.81 -3.09 -3.10
C PRO A 13 -1.56 -2.86 -1.78
N LEU A 14 -2.51 -3.75 -1.48
CA LEU A 14 -3.36 -3.79 -0.27
C LEU A 14 -2.59 -4.23 1.00
N LEU A 15 -1.31 -3.88 1.14
CA LEU A 15 -0.54 -4.22 2.35
C LEU A 15 -0.99 -3.45 3.60
N LEU A 16 -1.88 -2.46 3.45
CA LEU A 16 -2.58 -1.81 4.56
C LEU A 16 -3.87 -2.54 4.98
N LEU A 17 -4.33 -3.56 4.24
CA LEU A 17 -5.51 -4.34 4.62
C LEU A 17 -5.25 -5.32 5.79
N ALA A 18 -3.99 -5.58 6.10
CA ALA A 18 -3.59 -6.35 7.28
C ALA A 18 -3.97 -5.64 8.60
N CYS A 19 -3.98 -4.30 8.61
CA CYS A 19 -4.51 -3.53 9.74
C CYS A 19 -6.04 -3.48 9.79
N PHE A 20 -6.73 -3.94 8.73
CA PHE A 20 -8.13 -3.64 8.46
C PHE A 20 -9.10 -4.39 9.37
N VAL A 21 -8.89 -5.66 9.68
CA VAL A 21 -9.83 -6.41 10.55
C VAL A 21 -9.67 -6.06 12.03
N ALA A 22 -8.47 -5.65 12.46
CA ALA A 22 -8.27 -5.08 13.80
C ALA A 22 -8.85 -3.66 13.90
N ALA A 23 -8.72 -2.84 12.85
CA ALA A 23 -9.27 -1.49 12.81
C ALA A 23 -10.80 -1.46 12.67
N MET A 24 -11.41 -2.41 11.95
CA MET A 24 -12.87 -2.43 11.75
C MET A 24 -13.65 -2.74 13.04
N ASN A 25 -13.14 -3.58 13.94
CA ASN A 25 -13.76 -3.80 15.26
C ASN A 25 -13.54 -2.61 16.24
N VAL A 26 -12.56 -1.75 15.99
CA VAL A 26 -12.38 -0.48 16.72
C VAL A 26 -13.18 0.67 16.05
N HIS A 27 -13.61 0.50 14.80
CA HIS A 27 -14.31 1.51 14.01
C HIS A 27 -15.77 1.74 14.44
N ALA A 28 -16.39 0.76 15.11
CA ALA A 28 -17.80 0.83 15.48
C ALA A 28 -18.10 1.76 16.68
N ALA A 29 -17.10 2.26 17.41
CA ALA A 29 -17.37 3.08 18.61
C ALA A 29 -16.22 4.00 19.07
N ASN A 30 -15.42 4.59 18.16
CA ASN A 30 -14.45 5.61 18.59
C ASN A 30 -14.99 7.05 18.35
N PRO A 31 -15.46 7.77 19.39
CA PRO A 31 -16.02 9.12 19.26
C PRO A 31 -15.00 10.22 18.91
N ALA A 32 -13.72 9.88 18.74
CA ALA A 32 -12.65 10.86 18.53
C ALA A 32 -12.50 11.39 17.08
N ARG A 33 -13.31 10.95 16.10
CA ARG A 33 -13.10 11.26 14.67
C ARG A 33 -14.39 11.59 13.89
N PRO A 34 -15.13 12.65 14.26
CA PRO A 34 -16.46 12.91 13.70
C PRO A 34 -16.45 13.24 12.20
N GLU A 35 -15.41 13.90 11.69
CA GLU A 35 -15.41 14.37 10.29
C GLU A 35 -15.21 13.26 9.27
N ILE A 36 -14.30 12.34 9.53
CA ILE A 36 -14.08 11.22 8.61
C ILE A 36 -15.24 10.22 8.68
N GLN A 37 -15.87 10.05 9.86
CA GLN A 37 -17.11 9.27 9.99
C GLN A 37 -18.26 9.92 9.21
N ALA A 38 -18.41 11.24 9.29
CA ALA A 38 -19.39 11.96 8.49
C ALA A 38 -19.11 11.82 6.98
N ALA A 39 -17.84 11.84 6.56
CA ALA A 39 -17.46 11.62 5.17
C ALA A 39 -17.83 10.21 4.68
N VAL A 40 -17.53 9.18 5.48
CA VAL A 40 -17.90 7.78 5.21
C VAL A 40 -19.42 7.65 5.07
N GLN A 41 -20.18 8.26 5.99
CA GLN A 41 -21.64 8.20 5.93
C GLN A 41 -22.18 8.94 4.70
N ALA A 42 -21.65 10.12 4.38
CA ALA A 42 -22.01 10.87 3.19
C ALA A 42 -21.72 10.07 1.91
N HIS A 43 -20.58 9.37 1.83
CA HIS A 43 -20.26 8.50 0.70
C HIS A 43 -21.24 7.33 0.60
N ARG A 44 -21.52 6.63 1.69
CA ARG A 44 -22.50 5.51 1.73
C ARG A 44 -23.90 5.93 1.30
N ASP A 45 -24.30 7.15 1.64
CA ASP A 45 -25.60 7.71 1.28
C ASP A 45 -25.63 8.31 -0.14
N GLY A 46 -24.54 8.19 -0.92
CA GLY A 46 -24.42 8.75 -2.27
C GLY A 46 -24.24 10.27 -2.32
N ARG A 47 -24.04 10.95 -1.18
CA ARG A 47 -23.74 12.39 -1.09
C ARG A 47 -22.26 12.65 -1.36
N HIS A 48 -21.82 12.34 -2.58
CA HIS A 48 -20.40 12.33 -2.95
C HIS A 48 -19.72 13.70 -2.85
N ASP A 49 -20.40 14.80 -3.18
CA ASP A 49 -19.86 16.16 -3.03
C ASP A 49 -19.56 16.51 -1.57
N GLU A 50 -20.47 16.14 -0.66
CA GLU A 50 -20.29 16.34 0.77
C GLU A 50 -19.14 15.48 1.31
N ALA A 51 -19.08 14.21 0.91
CA ALA A 51 -18.00 13.31 1.26
C ALA A 51 -16.63 13.87 0.82
N LEU A 52 -16.52 14.33 -0.43
CA LEU A 52 -15.30 14.92 -0.96
C LEU A 52 -14.87 16.15 -0.16
N ARG A 53 -15.81 17.05 0.14
CA ARG A 53 -15.52 18.26 0.93
C ARG A 53 -14.98 17.91 2.31
N LEU A 54 -15.58 16.94 2.99
CA LEU A 54 -15.15 16.49 4.33
C LEU A 54 -13.78 15.82 4.29
N ILE A 55 -13.52 14.97 3.28
CA ILE A 55 -12.22 14.33 3.07
C ILE A 55 -11.11 15.38 2.86
N GLN A 56 -11.34 16.39 2.00
CA GLN A 56 -10.37 17.46 1.76
C GLN A 56 -10.13 18.32 3.01
N GLN A 57 -11.17 18.58 3.81
CA GLN A 57 -11.05 19.30 5.07
C GLN A 57 -10.18 18.53 6.07
N GLN A 58 -10.43 17.23 6.23
CA GLN A 58 -9.64 16.37 7.09
C GLN A 58 -8.17 16.26 6.61
N PHE A 59 -7.95 16.10 5.30
CA PHE A 59 -6.62 16.05 4.72
C PHE A 59 -5.79 17.30 5.04
N LYS A 60 -6.39 18.49 4.89
CA LYS A 60 -5.75 19.77 5.24
C LYS A 60 -5.45 19.87 6.74
N ARG A 61 -6.37 19.40 7.59
CA ARG A 61 -6.16 19.39 9.05
C ARG A 61 -4.96 18.56 9.45
N ILE A 62 -4.83 17.36 8.89
CA ILE A 62 -3.72 16.45 9.15
C ILE A 62 -2.39 17.14 8.81
N ALA A 63 -2.32 17.88 7.69
CA ALA A 63 -1.12 18.62 7.30
C ALA A 63 -0.70 19.70 8.31
N THR A 64 -1.63 20.17 9.16
CA THR A 64 -1.40 21.24 10.14
C THR A 64 -1.39 20.76 11.60
N SER A 65 -1.76 19.51 11.87
CA SER A 65 -1.86 18.94 13.21
C SER A 65 -0.54 18.32 13.66
N ALA A 66 -0.21 18.43 14.95
CA ALA A 66 0.98 17.84 15.55
C ALA A 66 0.75 16.47 16.25
N ASN A 67 -0.51 15.98 16.32
CA ASN A 67 -0.86 14.76 17.08
C ASN A 67 -1.66 13.74 16.25
N ASP A 68 -1.35 12.45 16.46
CA ASP A 68 -1.99 11.22 15.95
C ASP A 68 -2.31 11.19 14.43
N SER A 69 -1.35 11.64 13.63
CA SER A 69 -1.55 11.90 12.20
C SER A 69 -1.62 10.67 11.31
N HIS A 70 -0.97 9.55 11.64
CA HIS A 70 -0.80 8.42 10.70
C HIS A 70 -2.09 7.65 10.46
N VAL A 71 -2.85 7.39 11.52
CA VAL A 71 -4.12 6.66 11.38
C VAL A 71 -5.14 7.53 10.67
N ASP A 72 -5.19 8.82 11.01
CA ASP A 72 -6.07 9.78 10.36
C ASP A 72 -5.72 9.98 8.89
N PHE A 73 -4.42 10.09 8.57
CA PHE A 73 -3.91 10.11 7.21
C PHE A 73 -4.32 8.86 6.43
N PHE A 74 -4.08 7.68 7.01
CA PHE A 74 -4.42 6.42 6.38
C PHE A 74 -5.92 6.31 6.08
N ILE A 75 -6.78 6.57 7.06
CA ILE A 75 -8.23 6.51 6.86
C ILE A 75 -8.67 7.54 5.81
N THR A 76 -8.15 8.77 5.87
CA THR A 76 -8.50 9.82 4.90
C THR A 76 -8.11 9.45 3.48
N MET A 77 -6.89 8.94 3.26
CA MET A 77 -6.44 8.49 1.95
C MET A 77 -7.22 7.27 1.45
N PHE A 78 -7.56 6.35 2.35
CA PHE A 78 -8.38 5.19 2.02
C PHE A 78 -9.78 5.61 1.54
N GLU A 79 -10.47 6.48 2.28
CA GLU A 79 -11.81 6.96 1.89
C GLU A 79 -11.76 7.77 0.60
N TRP A 80 -10.73 8.61 0.41
CA TRP A 80 -10.57 9.34 -0.86
C TRP A 80 -10.38 8.38 -2.04
N LYS A 81 -9.59 7.32 -1.86
CA LYS A 81 -9.41 6.28 -2.88
C LYS A 81 -10.73 5.60 -3.25
N GLN A 82 -11.58 5.26 -2.27
CA GLN A 82 -12.89 4.69 -2.57
C GLN A 82 -13.74 5.67 -3.38
N LEU A 83 -13.81 6.93 -2.93
CA LEU A 83 -14.59 7.97 -3.60
C LEU A 83 -14.10 8.27 -5.02
N VAL A 84 -12.78 8.22 -5.29
CA VAL A 84 -12.21 8.34 -6.64
C VAL A 84 -12.74 7.27 -7.59
N GLY A 85 -13.06 6.08 -7.09
CA GLY A 85 -13.65 5.00 -7.88
C GLY A 85 -15.09 5.29 -8.34
N ASP A 86 -15.85 6.02 -7.51
CA ASP A 86 -17.28 6.24 -7.70
C ASP A 86 -17.63 7.63 -8.24
N PHE A 87 -16.73 8.61 -8.07
CA PHE A 87 -17.02 10.02 -8.32
C PHE A 87 -15.89 10.76 -9.05
N ALA A 88 -16.15 11.17 -10.29
CA ALA A 88 -15.14 11.80 -11.15
C ALA A 88 -14.54 13.09 -10.58
N ALA A 89 -15.34 13.91 -9.86
CA ALA A 89 -14.81 15.12 -9.25
C ALA A 89 -13.81 14.83 -8.11
N ALA A 90 -13.94 13.70 -7.41
CA ALA A 90 -12.96 13.28 -6.41
C ALA A 90 -11.61 12.94 -7.06
N ARG A 91 -11.61 12.35 -8.27
CA ARG A 91 -10.39 12.14 -9.06
C ARG A 91 -9.74 13.46 -9.46
N THR A 92 -10.51 14.41 -9.98
CA THR A 92 -10.00 15.74 -10.36
C THR A 92 -9.42 16.48 -9.14
N ALA A 93 -10.11 16.41 -8.00
CA ALA A 93 -9.63 16.99 -6.75
C ALA A 93 -8.30 16.36 -6.30
N MET A 94 -8.15 15.03 -6.39
CA MET A 94 -6.91 14.36 -6.02
C MET A 94 -5.75 14.72 -6.96
N ILE A 95 -6.02 14.88 -8.26
CA ILE A 95 -5.03 15.38 -9.24
C ILE A 95 -4.53 16.76 -8.82
N SER A 96 -5.45 17.69 -8.54
CA SER A 96 -5.10 19.05 -8.11
C SER A 96 -4.31 19.06 -6.80
N GLU A 97 -4.70 18.23 -5.84
CA GLU A 97 -4.02 18.15 -4.56
C GLU A 97 -2.62 17.57 -4.71
N ARG A 98 -2.47 16.47 -5.48
CA ARG A 98 -1.15 15.91 -5.81
C ARG A 98 -0.24 16.95 -6.46
N ASP A 99 -0.74 17.70 -7.43
CA ASP A 99 0.08 18.69 -8.14
C ASP A 99 0.57 19.79 -7.19
N GLU A 100 -0.25 20.18 -6.22
CA GLU A 100 0.17 21.08 -5.13
C GLU A 100 1.22 20.43 -4.21
N GLN A 101 1.07 19.14 -3.87
CA GLN A 101 2.09 18.43 -3.09
C GLN A 101 3.43 18.33 -3.83
N VAL A 102 3.39 18.11 -5.15
CA VAL A 102 4.58 18.11 -6.01
C VAL A 102 5.21 19.49 -6.06
N ARG A 103 4.43 20.57 -6.19
CA ARG A 103 4.98 21.94 -6.17
C ARG A 103 5.72 22.19 -4.85
N ARG A 104 5.08 21.89 -3.71
CA ARG A 104 5.65 22.09 -2.37
C ARG A 104 6.93 21.32 -2.11
N ILE A 105 7.03 20.06 -2.56
CA ILE A 105 8.24 19.28 -2.31
C ILE A 105 9.46 19.88 -3.01
N PHE A 106 9.28 20.45 -4.21
CA PHE A 106 10.34 21.13 -4.96
C PHE A 106 10.64 22.56 -4.44
N ASP A 107 9.70 23.17 -3.71
CA ASP A 107 9.96 24.41 -2.95
C ASP A 107 10.70 24.16 -1.61
N GLY A 108 11.03 22.91 -1.29
CA GLY A 108 11.73 22.53 -0.06
C GLY A 108 10.80 22.27 1.14
N ASP A 109 9.47 22.34 0.95
CA ASP A 109 8.50 21.92 1.94
C ASP A 109 8.32 20.39 1.86
N THR A 110 9.18 19.64 2.55
CA THR A 110 9.34 18.19 2.37
C THR A 110 8.49 17.33 3.31
N ILE A 111 7.93 17.92 4.37
CA ILE A 111 7.20 17.23 5.43
C ILE A 111 5.71 17.57 5.33
N PHE A 112 4.88 16.58 5.00
CA PHE A 112 3.43 16.76 4.95
C PHE A 112 2.83 16.92 6.34
N CYS A 113 3.23 16.09 7.30
CA CYS A 113 2.77 16.17 8.68
C CYS A 113 3.94 15.92 9.64
N ALA A 114 4.16 16.88 10.53
CA ALA A 114 5.17 16.83 11.59
C ALA A 114 4.61 16.02 12.78
N ASP A 115 4.52 14.70 12.60
CA ASP A 115 4.24 13.78 13.69
C ASP A 115 5.47 13.66 14.62
N GLY A 116 5.25 13.67 15.93
CA GLY A 116 6.32 13.62 16.93
C GLY A 116 7.11 12.30 16.95
N PHE A 117 6.57 11.19 16.43
CA PHE A 117 7.26 9.90 16.38
C PHE A 117 7.90 9.61 15.03
N MET A 118 7.18 9.84 13.93
CA MET A 118 7.70 9.63 12.58
C MET A 118 6.98 10.56 11.60
N PRO A 119 7.61 11.60 11.04
CA PRO A 119 6.92 12.52 10.15
C PRO A 119 6.43 11.82 8.88
N ILE A 120 5.28 12.27 8.36
CA ILE A 120 4.80 11.85 7.04
C ILE A 120 5.49 12.74 6.01
N SER A 121 6.34 12.15 5.17
CA SER A 121 6.99 12.87 4.08
C SER A 121 5.96 13.25 3.01
N ARG A 122 6.18 14.38 2.33
CA ARG A 122 5.35 14.79 1.20
C ARG A 122 5.52 13.84 0.01
N LEU A 123 6.69 13.24 -0.13
CA LEU A 123 6.96 12.23 -1.15
C LEU A 123 6.05 11.00 -0.98
N ARG A 124 5.87 10.51 0.25
CA ARG A 124 4.95 9.41 0.55
C ARG A 124 3.53 9.75 0.09
N VAL A 125 3.04 10.96 0.38
CA VAL A 125 1.70 11.41 -0.02
C VAL A 125 1.55 11.42 -1.54
N ILE A 126 2.54 11.97 -2.26
CA ILE A 126 2.54 12.03 -3.73
C ILE A 126 2.48 10.61 -4.33
N VAL A 127 3.30 9.69 -3.83
CA VAL A 127 3.32 8.30 -4.31
C VAL A 127 1.97 7.63 -4.06
N GLU A 128 1.37 7.79 -2.88
CA GLU A 128 0.08 7.19 -2.52
C GLU A 128 -1.08 7.74 -3.36
N MET A 129 -1.06 9.04 -3.68
CA MET A 129 -1.99 9.66 -4.63
C MET A 129 -1.79 9.12 -6.04
N ASN A 130 -0.55 9.00 -6.53
CA ASN A 130 -0.27 8.45 -7.85
C ASN A 130 -0.68 6.97 -7.97
N GLU A 131 -0.49 6.18 -6.92
CA GLU A 131 -0.98 4.79 -6.87
C GLU A 131 -2.50 4.73 -7.01
N THR A 132 -3.21 5.61 -6.28
CA THR A 132 -4.68 5.72 -6.36
C THR A 132 -5.15 6.17 -7.75
N LEU A 133 -4.45 7.14 -8.35
CA LEU A 133 -4.75 7.65 -9.68
C LEU A 133 -4.33 6.71 -10.82
N GLN A 134 -3.54 5.66 -10.50
CA GLN A 134 -2.90 4.74 -11.43
C GLN A 134 -1.92 5.44 -12.40
N ASP A 135 -1.18 6.42 -11.88
CA ASP A 135 -0.23 7.24 -12.64
C ASP A 135 1.22 6.99 -12.19
N SER A 136 1.73 5.80 -12.50
CA SER A 136 3.12 5.42 -12.18
C SER A 136 4.16 6.28 -12.90
N ARG A 137 3.84 6.79 -14.09
CA ARG A 137 4.71 7.71 -14.83
C ARG A 137 4.98 8.99 -14.04
N SER A 138 3.96 9.55 -13.39
CA SER A 138 4.15 10.71 -12.51
C SER A 138 5.05 10.39 -11.31
N THR A 139 4.92 9.21 -10.70
CA THR A 139 5.83 8.77 -9.64
C THR A 139 7.28 8.68 -10.13
N TYR A 140 7.52 8.04 -11.28
CA TYR A 140 8.86 7.94 -11.86
C TYR A 140 9.48 9.32 -12.12
N ARG A 141 8.72 10.23 -12.73
CA ARG A 141 9.18 11.61 -13.02
C ARG A 141 9.56 12.38 -11.77
N VAL A 142 8.73 12.34 -10.72
CA VAL A 142 9.01 13.05 -9.47
C VAL A 142 10.27 12.49 -8.80
N ILE A 143 10.40 11.16 -8.76
CA ILE A 143 11.53 10.49 -8.10
C ILE A 143 12.85 10.75 -8.82
N THR A 144 12.86 10.67 -10.15
CA THR A 144 14.08 10.93 -10.94
C THR A 144 14.55 12.37 -10.81
N GLN A 145 13.64 13.34 -10.80
CA GLN A 145 13.99 14.73 -10.53
C GLN A 145 14.54 14.92 -9.10
N LEU A 146 13.88 14.35 -8.09
CA LEU A 146 14.34 14.43 -6.71
C LEU A 146 15.68 13.71 -6.48
N LEU A 147 16.01 12.66 -7.23
CA LEU A 147 17.32 12.01 -7.14
C LEU A 147 18.46 12.93 -7.59
N THR A 148 18.20 13.83 -8.54
CA THR A 148 19.18 14.82 -9.00
C THR A 148 19.36 15.94 -7.97
N ASP A 149 18.27 16.45 -7.42
CA ASP A 149 18.29 17.72 -6.67
C ASP A 149 18.25 17.53 -5.14
N HIS A 150 17.69 16.41 -4.66
CA HIS A 150 17.33 16.16 -3.25
C HIS A 150 17.44 14.67 -2.85
N SER A 151 18.57 14.03 -3.16
CA SER A 151 18.77 12.57 -3.03
C SER A 151 18.47 11.99 -1.63
N GLU A 152 18.63 12.80 -0.57
CA GLU A 152 18.32 12.45 0.80
C GLU A 152 16.84 12.24 1.07
N LEU A 153 15.95 12.99 0.40
CA LEU A 153 14.50 12.84 0.55
C LEU A 153 14.02 11.51 0.00
N VAL A 154 14.66 11.05 -1.08
CA VAL A 154 14.28 9.82 -1.77
C VAL A 154 14.68 8.58 -0.97
N ARG A 155 15.76 8.62 -0.18
CA ARG A 155 16.30 7.44 0.53
C ARG A 155 15.27 6.68 1.37
N ASN A 156 14.40 7.39 2.10
CA ASN A 156 13.45 6.77 3.02
C ASN A 156 12.24 6.16 2.27
N ASP A 157 11.80 6.80 1.18
CA ASP A 157 10.59 6.41 0.45
C ASP A 157 10.87 5.72 -0.89
N MET A 158 12.13 5.52 -1.26
CA MET A 158 12.52 4.88 -2.52
C MET A 158 11.81 3.53 -2.74
N HIS A 159 11.68 2.74 -1.68
CA HIS A 159 11.01 1.44 -1.74
C HIS A 159 9.56 1.50 -2.26
N ARG A 160 8.88 2.65 -2.10
CA ARG A 160 7.52 2.90 -2.62
C ARG A 160 7.52 3.23 -4.10
N ALA A 161 8.60 3.85 -4.59
CA ALA A 161 8.74 4.24 -5.99
C ALA A 161 9.24 3.11 -6.91
N LEU A 162 9.89 2.08 -6.35
CA LEU A 162 10.46 0.96 -7.12
C LEU A 162 9.50 0.34 -8.14
N PRO A 163 8.20 0.09 -7.84
CA PRO A 163 7.27 -0.42 -8.85
C PRO A 163 7.13 0.50 -10.07
N ALA A 164 7.06 1.81 -9.86
CA ALA A 164 6.95 2.79 -10.93
C ALA A 164 8.24 2.90 -11.77
N ILE A 165 9.40 2.79 -11.12
CA ILE A 165 10.72 2.76 -11.80
C ILE A 165 10.82 1.52 -12.70
N VAL A 166 10.42 0.35 -12.19
CA VAL A 166 10.42 -0.91 -12.97
C VAL A 166 9.38 -0.86 -14.09
N GLU A 167 8.23 -0.23 -13.89
CA GLU A 167 7.22 -0.03 -14.95
C GLU A 167 7.70 0.93 -16.05
N ALA A 168 8.45 1.96 -15.70
CA ALA A 168 9.09 2.86 -16.65
C ALA A 168 10.24 2.20 -17.45
N GLY A 169 10.66 0.99 -17.08
CA GLY A 169 11.74 0.26 -17.74
C GLY A 169 13.14 0.67 -17.31
N ASP A 170 13.28 1.49 -16.27
CA ASP A 170 14.57 1.90 -15.73
C ASP A 170 15.12 0.84 -14.78
N TYR A 171 15.45 -0.31 -15.36
CA TYR A 171 15.86 -1.49 -14.62
C TYR A 171 17.21 -1.32 -13.94
N ALA A 172 18.09 -0.46 -14.47
CA ALA A 172 19.38 -0.14 -13.86
C ALA A 172 19.16 0.60 -12.54
N LEU A 173 18.34 1.65 -12.53
CA LEU A 173 17.99 2.36 -11.31
C LEU A 173 17.26 1.46 -10.31
N ALA A 174 16.34 0.63 -10.78
CA ALA A 174 15.63 -0.31 -9.91
C ALA A 174 16.60 -1.26 -9.18
N ILE A 175 17.52 -1.92 -9.89
CA ILE A 175 18.47 -2.87 -9.29
C ILE A 175 19.37 -2.18 -8.26
N GLN A 176 19.78 -0.93 -8.49
CA GLN A 176 20.60 -0.17 -7.54
C GLN A 176 19.89 0.06 -6.20
N HIS A 177 18.56 0.15 -6.20
CA HIS A 177 17.77 0.50 -5.02
C HIS A 177 16.96 -0.64 -4.42
N ILE A 178 16.74 -1.75 -5.14
CA ILE A 178 16.15 -2.95 -4.57
C ILE A 178 17.17 -3.62 -3.66
N LYS A 179 16.92 -3.58 -2.35
CA LYS A 179 17.70 -4.35 -1.37
C LYS A 179 17.58 -5.84 -1.67
N ASN A 180 18.67 -6.60 -1.47
CA ASN A 180 18.67 -8.04 -1.64
C ASN A 180 17.52 -8.68 -0.83
N PRO A 181 16.47 -9.22 -1.47
CA PRO A 181 15.32 -9.75 -0.75
C PRO A 181 15.68 -10.99 0.07
N LEU A 182 16.67 -11.78 -0.34
CA LEU A 182 17.06 -13.02 0.32
C LEU A 182 17.59 -12.79 1.74
N SER A 183 18.07 -11.58 2.06
CA SER A 183 18.54 -11.24 3.41
C SER A 183 17.43 -11.24 4.47
N ARG A 184 16.15 -11.30 4.07
CA ARG A 184 14.99 -11.36 4.97
C ARG A 184 14.55 -12.79 5.31
N LEU A 185 15.13 -13.82 4.67
CA LEU A 185 14.68 -15.20 4.82
C LEU A 185 14.83 -15.73 6.25
N ASP A 186 15.97 -15.46 6.90
CA ASP A 186 16.20 -15.92 8.28
C ASP A 186 15.19 -15.33 9.26
N GLU A 187 14.90 -14.03 9.15
CA GLU A 187 13.90 -13.36 9.99
C GLU A 187 12.50 -13.90 9.71
N LEU A 188 12.13 -14.08 8.44
CA LEU A 188 10.84 -14.64 8.05
C LEU A 188 10.65 -16.06 8.62
N ASN A 189 11.67 -16.91 8.47
CA ASN A 189 11.65 -18.28 8.97
C ASN A 189 11.55 -18.32 10.51
N ARG A 190 12.26 -17.43 11.22
CA ARG A 190 12.12 -17.28 12.67
C ARG A 190 10.70 -16.85 13.06
N MET A 191 10.15 -15.84 12.38
CA MET A 191 8.79 -15.36 12.63
C MET A 191 7.73 -16.43 12.37
N ALA A 192 7.97 -17.34 11.42
CA ALA A 192 7.08 -18.45 11.13
C ALA A 192 6.94 -19.46 12.28
N LEU A 193 7.90 -19.49 13.22
CA LEU A 193 7.84 -20.32 14.42
C LEU A 193 6.99 -19.67 15.54
N GLU A 194 6.87 -18.34 15.52
CA GLU A 194 6.31 -17.55 16.61
C GLU A 194 4.92 -16.98 16.28
N LEU A 195 4.66 -16.71 15.01
CA LEU A 195 3.47 -15.99 14.56
C LEU A 195 2.60 -16.88 13.66
N PRO A 196 1.27 -16.84 13.84
CA PRO A 196 0.37 -17.53 12.93
C PRO A 196 0.35 -16.82 11.56
N LEU A 197 0.32 -17.60 10.48
CA LEU A 197 0.08 -17.07 9.13
C LEU A 197 -1.30 -16.40 9.06
N TYR A 198 -2.29 -17.05 9.67
CA TYR A 198 -3.65 -16.56 9.81
C TYR A 198 -3.96 -16.30 11.29
N PRO A 199 -3.86 -15.04 11.76
CA PRO A 199 -4.10 -14.72 13.15
C PRO A 199 -5.60 -14.80 13.50
N PRO A 200 -5.94 -14.86 14.80
CA PRO A 200 -7.32 -14.74 15.26
C PRO A 200 -7.89 -13.34 14.99
N ALA A 201 -9.22 -13.23 15.01
CA ALA A 201 -9.94 -11.98 14.84
C ALA A 201 -9.39 -10.85 15.73
N GLY A 202 -9.33 -9.64 15.17
CA GLY A 202 -8.81 -8.46 15.85
C GLY A 202 -7.28 -8.36 15.91
N LYS A 203 -6.52 -9.34 15.40
CA LYS A 203 -5.06 -9.26 15.28
C LYS A 203 -4.62 -9.12 13.83
N GLY A 204 -3.58 -8.31 13.61
CA GLY A 204 -3.01 -8.11 12.27
C GLY A 204 -2.21 -9.34 11.78
N PRO A 205 -2.30 -9.71 10.49
CA PRO A 205 -1.61 -10.85 9.87
C PRO A 205 -0.14 -10.51 9.60
N ARG A 206 0.63 -10.30 10.67
CA ARG A 206 2.02 -9.83 10.62
C ARG A 206 2.91 -10.74 9.78
N LEU A 207 2.80 -12.06 9.93
CA LEU A 207 3.60 -13.01 9.15
C LEU A 207 3.28 -12.94 7.64
N ALA A 208 2.00 -12.86 7.29
CA ALA A 208 1.58 -12.70 5.89
C ALA A 208 2.07 -11.38 5.28
N ALA A 209 2.09 -10.30 6.07
CA ALA A 209 2.61 -9.00 5.62
C ALA A 209 4.12 -9.05 5.33
N GLU A 210 4.91 -9.73 6.18
CA GLU A 210 6.33 -9.94 5.94
C GLU A 210 6.60 -10.80 4.71
N LEU A 211 5.84 -11.90 4.54
CA LEU A 211 5.89 -12.72 3.34
C LEU A 211 5.59 -11.90 2.08
N SER A 212 4.54 -11.08 2.11
CA SER A 212 4.16 -10.19 1.00
C SER A 212 5.26 -9.18 0.69
N GLY A 213 5.94 -8.65 1.72
CA GLY A 213 7.08 -7.76 1.58
C GLY A 213 8.26 -8.42 0.86
N LEU A 214 8.64 -9.62 1.29
CA LEU A 214 9.69 -10.42 0.66
C LEU A 214 9.35 -10.69 -0.81
N ILE A 215 8.18 -11.28 -1.08
CA ILE A 215 7.82 -11.75 -2.42
C ILE A 215 7.62 -10.59 -3.40
N ARG A 216 7.09 -9.44 -2.94
CA ARG A 216 7.05 -8.23 -3.77
C ARG A 216 8.44 -7.79 -4.22
N ASN A 217 9.42 -7.78 -3.32
CA ASN A 217 10.79 -7.39 -3.67
C ASN A 217 11.46 -8.42 -4.60
N VAL A 218 11.20 -9.72 -4.40
CA VAL A 218 11.63 -10.78 -5.32
C VAL A 218 11.04 -10.55 -6.71
N ALA A 219 9.74 -10.29 -6.82
CA ALA A 219 9.07 -10.05 -8.10
C ALA A 219 9.59 -8.79 -8.81
N LEU A 220 9.85 -7.70 -8.07
CA LEU A 220 10.44 -6.48 -8.62
C LEU A 220 11.86 -6.72 -9.16
N LEU A 221 12.70 -7.40 -8.38
CA LEU A 221 14.08 -7.67 -8.80
C LEU A 221 14.14 -8.68 -9.95
N ASP A 222 13.30 -9.72 -9.93
CA ASP A 222 13.14 -10.65 -11.04
C ASP A 222 12.80 -9.91 -12.34
N LYS A 223 11.79 -9.02 -12.31
CA LYS A 223 11.40 -8.23 -13.46
C LYS A 223 12.52 -7.31 -13.93
N ALA A 224 13.25 -6.68 -13.02
CA ALA A 224 14.37 -5.80 -13.36
C ALA A 224 15.55 -6.57 -13.98
N LEU A 225 15.90 -7.74 -13.44
CA LEU A 225 16.96 -8.60 -13.98
C LEU A 225 16.62 -9.08 -15.39
N LYS A 226 15.40 -9.58 -15.61
CA LYS A 226 14.92 -9.95 -16.95
C LYS A 226 14.92 -8.77 -17.92
N GLY A 227 14.53 -7.58 -17.42
CA GLY A 227 14.59 -6.34 -18.19
C GLY A 227 15.99 -5.96 -18.68
N GLN A 228 17.04 -6.43 -18.00
CA GLN A 228 18.44 -6.30 -18.44
C GLN A 228 18.98 -7.53 -19.21
N GLY A 229 18.13 -8.50 -19.55
CA GLY A 229 18.55 -9.74 -20.22
C GLY A 229 19.25 -10.74 -19.31
N LYS A 230 19.07 -10.64 -17.98
CA LYS A 230 19.68 -11.51 -16.97
C LYS A 230 18.72 -12.60 -16.51
N ASP A 231 18.12 -13.35 -17.44
CA ASP A 231 17.09 -14.35 -17.14
C ASP A 231 17.56 -15.45 -16.19
N ALA A 232 18.82 -15.89 -16.32
CA ALA A 232 19.39 -16.90 -15.43
C ALA A 232 19.53 -16.41 -13.98
N GLU A 233 19.94 -15.15 -13.77
CA GLU A 233 20.01 -14.54 -12.44
C GLU A 233 18.61 -14.38 -11.84
N ALA A 234 17.63 -14.02 -12.67
CA ALA A 234 16.24 -13.87 -12.27
C ALA A 234 15.61 -15.20 -11.82
N GLU A 235 15.87 -16.28 -12.58
CA GLU A 235 15.44 -17.63 -12.21
C GLU A 235 16.12 -18.12 -10.93
N ALA A 236 17.44 -17.93 -10.81
CA ALA A 236 18.18 -18.30 -9.61
C ALA A 236 17.66 -17.56 -8.37
N LEU A 237 17.32 -16.27 -8.50
CA LEU A 237 16.71 -15.48 -7.44
C LEU A 237 15.36 -16.06 -7.00
N ARG A 238 14.46 -16.35 -7.94
CA ARG A 238 13.15 -16.96 -7.63
C ARG A 238 13.32 -18.30 -6.93
N HIS A 239 14.19 -19.15 -7.47
CA HIS A 239 14.46 -20.46 -6.92
C HIS A 239 15.00 -20.36 -5.49
N ALA A 240 16.01 -19.52 -5.26
CA ALA A 240 16.60 -19.31 -3.94
C ALA A 240 15.60 -18.74 -2.93
N ALA A 241 14.74 -17.80 -3.35
CA ALA A 241 13.70 -17.25 -2.50
C ALA A 241 12.70 -18.31 -2.03
N LEU A 242 12.24 -19.19 -2.94
CA LEU A 242 11.26 -20.22 -2.61
C LEU A 242 11.87 -21.37 -1.80
N THR A 243 13.07 -21.84 -2.14
CA THR A 243 13.75 -22.91 -1.39
C THR A 243 14.21 -22.45 -0.01
N GLY A 244 14.54 -21.16 0.14
CA GLY A 244 14.91 -20.57 1.43
C GLY A 244 13.76 -20.42 2.43
N ILE A 245 12.50 -20.47 1.99
CA ILE A 245 11.34 -20.47 2.89
C ILE A 245 11.18 -21.88 3.47
N GLN A 246 11.33 -22.03 4.78
CA GLN A 246 11.32 -23.34 5.45
C GLN A 246 9.92 -23.93 5.61
N SER A 247 8.91 -23.09 5.90
CA SER A 247 7.53 -23.54 6.03
C SER A 247 6.90 -23.84 4.68
N ASP A 248 6.43 -25.08 4.49
CA ASP A 248 5.75 -25.50 3.25
C ASP A 248 4.49 -24.68 2.97
N GLN A 249 3.76 -24.28 4.02
CA GLN A 249 2.58 -23.44 3.89
C GLN A 249 2.93 -22.04 3.36
N LEU A 250 3.99 -21.43 3.91
CA LEU A 250 4.48 -20.13 3.42
C LEU A 250 5.02 -20.24 1.99
N ARG A 251 5.75 -21.33 1.69
CA ARG A 251 6.32 -21.57 0.35
C ARG A 251 5.23 -21.74 -0.70
N ALA A 252 4.17 -22.48 -0.39
CA ALA A 252 3.02 -22.64 -1.28
C ALA A 252 2.32 -21.30 -1.55
N LEU A 253 2.13 -20.49 -0.52
CA LEU A 253 1.49 -19.18 -0.67
C LEU A 253 2.39 -18.18 -1.43
N ALA A 254 3.70 -18.19 -1.18
CA ALA A 254 4.68 -17.41 -1.93
C ALA A 254 4.71 -17.79 -3.43
N THR A 255 4.65 -19.08 -3.72
CA THR A 255 4.59 -19.58 -5.11
C THR A 255 3.34 -19.06 -5.82
N ARG A 256 2.20 -19.09 -5.14
CA ARG A 256 0.95 -18.52 -5.67
C ARG A 256 1.05 -17.03 -5.89
N GLU A 257 1.62 -16.27 -4.95
CA GLU A 257 1.81 -14.82 -5.08
C GLU A 257 2.70 -14.45 -6.27
N LEU A 258 3.75 -15.21 -6.54
CA LEU A 258 4.62 -14.99 -7.71
C LEU A 258 3.90 -15.27 -9.03
N ALA A 259 2.96 -16.23 -9.06
CA ALA A 259 2.17 -16.54 -10.23
C ALA A 259 0.98 -15.58 -10.41
N GLU A 260 0.35 -15.19 -9.30
CA GLU A 260 -0.85 -14.35 -9.22
C GLU A 260 -0.65 -13.30 -8.10
N PRO A 261 -0.18 -12.09 -8.44
CA PRO A 261 0.00 -11.02 -7.47
C PRO A 261 -1.30 -10.73 -6.71
N GLY A 262 -1.25 -10.71 -5.37
CA GLY A 262 -2.39 -10.53 -4.48
C GLY A 262 -2.95 -11.83 -3.88
N ALA A 263 -2.43 -13.00 -4.25
CA ALA A 263 -2.85 -14.29 -3.69
C ALA A 263 -2.69 -14.39 -2.15
N ILE A 264 -1.63 -13.82 -1.56
CA ILE A 264 -1.46 -13.76 -0.10
C ILE A 264 -2.59 -12.95 0.54
N THR A 265 -2.85 -11.75 0.02
CA THR A 265 -3.91 -10.87 0.55
C THR A 265 -5.27 -11.54 0.46
N LYS A 266 -5.58 -12.15 -0.69
CA LYS A 266 -6.84 -12.88 -0.90
C LYS A 266 -7.01 -13.99 0.14
N ALA A 267 -6.00 -14.82 0.35
CA ALA A 267 -6.05 -15.91 1.34
C ALA A 267 -6.29 -15.41 2.77
N VAL A 268 -5.64 -14.31 3.16
CA VAL A 268 -5.83 -13.67 4.47
C VAL A 268 -7.27 -13.15 4.63
N VAL A 269 -7.80 -12.46 3.62
CA VAL A 269 -9.17 -11.91 3.65
C VAL A 269 -10.21 -13.02 3.71
N GLU A 270 -10.07 -14.06 2.88
CA GLU A 270 -10.96 -15.23 2.87
C GLU A 270 -11.02 -15.89 4.25
N HIS A 271 -9.87 -16.05 4.91
CA HIS A 271 -9.82 -16.61 6.25
C HIS A 271 -10.50 -15.71 7.30
N GLN A 272 -10.27 -14.40 7.24
CA GLN A 272 -10.91 -13.45 8.16
C GLN A 272 -12.43 -13.40 7.99
N MET A 273 -12.92 -13.50 6.75
CA MET A 273 -14.34 -13.57 6.45
C MET A 273 -14.97 -14.87 6.97
N ALA A 274 -14.28 -16.00 6.83
CA ALA A 274 -14.74 -17.29 7.36
C ALA A 274 -14.86 -17.25 8.90
N GLN A 275 -13.85 -16.73 9.60
CA GLN A 275 -13.89 -16.55 11.05
C GLN A 275 -15.06 -15.64 11.50
N ALA A 276 -15.34 -14.57 10.76
CA ALA A 276 -16.45 -13.67 11.06
C ALA A 276 -17.82 -14.33 10.86
N ALA A 277 -17.96 -15.18 9.84
CA ALA A 277 -19.20 -15.95 9.60
C ALA A 277 -19.44 -17.04 10.65
N GLU A 278 -18.38 -17.62 11.20
CA GLU A 278 -18.43 -18.65 12.25
C GLU A 278 -18.62 -18.09 13.67
N SER A 279 -18.55 -16.77 13.85
CA SER A 279 -18.89 -16.08 15.10
C SER A 279 -20.27 -15.43 14.99
N PRO A 280 -21.38 -16.18 15.07
CA PRO A 280 -22.68 -15.55 15.34
C PRO A 280 -22.53 -14.87 16.70
N ALA A 281 -22.90 -13.59 16.74
CA ALA A 281 -22.83 -12.79 17.95
C ALA A 281 -23.31 -13.59 19.17
N ALA A 282 -22.67 -13.36 20.31
CA ALA A 282 -23.36 -13.37 21.58
C ALA A 282 -24.61 -12.51 21.40
N ALA A 283 -25.72 -13.14 21.01
CA ALA A 283 -27.04 -12.56 20.98
C ALA A 283 -27.34 -12.26 22.45
N GLY A 284 -27.21 -10.99 22.81
CA GLY A 284 -27.62 -10.52 24.12
C GLY A 284 -29.11 -10.75 24.34
N PRO A 285 -29.58 -10.69 25.59
CA PRO A 285 -30.89 -10.12 25.84
C PRO A 285 -30.90 -8.62 25.48
#